data_AF-A0A914QLA5-F1
#
_entry.id   AF-A0A914QLA5-F1
#
_cell.length_a   1.000
_cell.length_b   1.000
_cell.length_c   1.000
_cell.angle_alpha   90.00
_cell.angle_beta   90.00
_cell.angle_gamma   90.00
#
_symmetry.space_group_name_H-M   'P 1'
#
loop_
_entity.id
_entity.type
_entity.pdbx_description
1 polymer ?
#
loop_
_entity_poly.entity_id
_entity_poly.type
_entity_poly.pdbx_seq_one_letter_code
_entity_poly.pdbx_strand_id
1 'polypeptide(L)'
;MNCAGTINGGNVISTSESHYERLAKYYENCTVITGNLELTHVTKNDIEKADAKYTTNVNGKTYKRRPFWFLQNVREISGYLLVFYVYTETVELPNLKIIRGRHLFEGNGLYINRNGIKYLKMPKLRNLAAKI
;
A
#
# COMPACT_ATOMS: atom_id res chain seq x y z
N MET A 1 8.55 3.80 12.75
CA MET A 1 8.18 2.62 13.56
C MET A 1 8.35 1.36 12.72
N ASN A 2 8.68 0.22 13.31
CA ASN A 2 8.71 -1.06 12.61
C ASN A 2 7.34 -1.74 12.75
N CYS A 3 6.78 -2.22 11.64
CA CYS A 3 5.50 -2.92 11.62
C CYS A 3 5.70 -4.31 11.03
N ALA A 4 4.89 -5.28 11.43
CA ALA A 4 4.91 -6.58 10.75
C ALA A 4 4.29 -6.45 9.35
N GLY A 5 4.62 -7.36 8.45
CA GLY A 5 3.93 -7.51 7.17
C GLY A 5 2.80 -8.53 7.26
N THR A 6 2.21 -8.85 6.11
CA THR A 6 1.18 -9.88 5.96
C THR A 6 1.64 -11.02 5.03
N ILE A 7 0.91 -12.13 5.02
CA ILE A 7 1.23 -13.34 4.23
C ILE A 7 -0.02 -13.94 3.55
N ASN A 8 -1.05 -13.12 3.33
CA ASN A 8 -2.34 -13.60 2.80
C ASN A 8 -2.31 -13.75 1.27
N GLY A 9 -1.27 -13.23 0.61
CA GLY A 9 -1.18 -13.20 -0.84
C GLY A 9 -2.38 -12.45 -1.45
N GLY A 10 -2.96 -13.01 -2.51
CA GLY A 10 -4.15 -12.46 -3.15
C GLY A 10 -5.48 -12.84 -2.51
N ASN A 11 -5.50 -13.49 -1.34
CA ASN A 11 -6.74 -13.96 -0.71
C ASN A 11 -7.51 -12.82 -0.03
N VAL A 12 -8.84 -12.85 -0.13
CA VAL A 12 -9.71 -11.92 0.59
C VAL A 12 -9.82 -12.34 2.05
N ILE A 13 -9.57 -11.41 2.98
CA ILE A 13 -9.86 -11.61 4.40
C ILE A 13 -11.14 -10.85 4.72
N SER A 14 -12.23 -11.56 5.00
CA SER A 14 -13.49 -10.95 5.41
C SER A 14 -13.44 -10.53 6.89
N THR A 15 -13.66 -9.24 7.14
CA THR A 15 -13.79 -8.66 8.48
C THR A 15 -14.91 -7.61 8.46
N SER A 16 -15.43 -7.21 9.63
CA SER A 16 -16.39 -6.11 9.75
C SER A 16 -15.76 -4.75 9.43
N GLU A 17 -14.47 -4.57 9.72
CA GLU A 17 -13.67 -3.42 9.30
C GLU A 17 -13.23 -3.57 7.84
N SER A 18 -13.26 -2.48 7.07
CA SER A 18 -12.78 -2.51 5.68
C SER A 18 -11.28 -2.80 5.64
N HIS A 19 -10.83 -3.51 4.60
CA HIS A 19 -9.41 -3.85 4.46
C HIS A 19 -8.52 -2.60 4.38
N TYR A 20 -8.98 -1.54 3.70
CA TYR A 20 -8.24 -0.28 3.58
C TYR A 20 -8.06 0.44 4.93
N GLU A 21 -9.08 0.44 5.80
CA GLU A 21 -8.96 1.02 7.15
C GLU A 21 -7.94 0.27 8.01
N ARG A 22 -7.92 -1.06 7.92
CA ARG A 22 -6.90 -1.88 8.59
C ARG A 22 -5.50 -1.56 8.09
N LEU A 23 -5.31 -1.47 6.78
CA LEU A 23 -4.02 -1.07 6.19
C LEU A 23 -3.59 0.30 6.72
N ALA A 24 -4.50 1.26 6.76
CA ALA A 24 -4.23 2.61 7.25
C ALA A 24 -3.81 2.62 8.72
N LYS A 25 -4.60 1.97 9.57
CA LYS A 25 -4.34 1.85 11.01
C LYS A 25 -3.01 1.16 11.29
N TYR A 26 -2.67 0.13 10.52
CA TYR A 26 -1.50 -0.70 10.78
C TYR A 26 -0.19 -0.08 10.27
N TYR A 27 -0.25 0.64 9.15
CA TYR A 27 0.95 1.18 8.51
C TYR A 27 1.13 2.69 8.66
N GLU A 28 0.20 3.40 9.31
CA GLU A 28 0.43 4.79 9.69
C GLU A 28 1.71 4.92 10.54
N ASN A 29 2.60 5.84 10.16
CA ASN A 29 3.93 6.05 10.79
C ASN A 29 4.91 4.88 10.68
N CYS A 30 4.59 3.87 9.88
CA CYS A 30 5.51 2.79 9.58
C CYS A 30 6.69 3.28 8.74
N THR A 31 7.90 2.88 9.11
CA THR A 31 9.14 3.16 8.37
C THR A 31 9.77 1.91 7.78
N VAL A 32 9.60 0.76 8.45
CA VAL A 32 10.09 -0.54 7.99
C VAL A 32 8.97 -1.56 8.15
N ILE A 33 8.68 -2.28 7.07
CA ILE A 33 7.74 -3.41 7.09
C ILE A 33 8.53 -4.71 7.15
N THR A 34 8.44 -5.38 8.29
CA THR A 34 9.05 -6.68 8.57
C THR A 34 8.13 -7.78 8.05
N GLY A 35 8.27 -8.09 6.78
CA GLY A 35 7.47 -9.06 6.04
C GLY A 35 7.11 -8.48 4.69
N ASN A 36 5.92 -8.81 4.20
CA ASN A 36 5.41 -8.36 2.91
C ASN A 36 4.42 -7.21 3.12
N LEU A 37 4.40 -6.27 2.18
CA LEU A 37 3.32 -5.30 2.07
C LEU A 37 2.34 -5.80 1.00
N GLU A 38 1.15 -6.21 1.43
CA GLU A 38 0.09 -6.70 0.53
C GLU A 38 -1.02 -5.63 0.48
N LEU A 39 -1.11 -4.93 -0.65
CA LEU A 39 -2.21 -4.01 -0.96
C LEU A 39 -3.18 -4.77 -1.87
N THR A 40 -4.25 -5.33 -1.28
CA THR A 40 -5.13 -6.24 -2.00
C THR A 40 -6.61 -5.89 -1.84
N HIS A 41 -7.42 -6.09 -2.88
CA HIS A 41 -8.88 -5.93 -2.79
C HIS A 41 -9.32 -4.56 -2.23
N VAL A 42 -8.76 -3.49 -2.79
CA VAL A 42 -9.11 -2.12 -2.40
C VAL A 42 -9.83 -1.44 -3.55
N THR A 43 -11.10 -1.07 -3.33
CA THR A 43 -11.88 -0.31 -4.30
C THR A 43 -11.78 1.19 -4.06
N LYS A 44 -12.16 1.99 -5.07
CA LYS A 44 -12.29 3.44 -4.94
C LYS A 44 -13.24 3.84 -3.80
N ASN A 45 -14.34 3.12 -3.64
CA ASN A 45 -15.34 3.37 -2.61
C ASN A 45 -14.80 3.07 -1.20
N ASP A 46 -13.96 2.06 -1.03
CA ASP A 46 -13.32 1.77 0.27
C ASP A 46 -12.42 2.93 0.70
N ILE A 47 -11.63 3.47 -0.23
CA ILE A 47 -10.77 4.64 0.00
C ILE A 47 -11.63 5.86 0.35
N GLU A 48 -12.65 6.15 -0.45
CA GLU A 48 -13.51 7.32 -0.25
C GLU A 48 -14.25 7.29 1.09
N LYS A 49 -14.77 6.13 1.51
CA LYS A 49 -15.45 5.97 2.80
C LYS A 49 -14.48 6.12 3.97
N ALA A 50 -13.34 5.42 3.93
CA ALA A 50 -12.37 5.43 5.02
C ALA A 50 -11.75 6.81 5.25
N ASP A 51 -11.46 7.54 4.16
CA ASP A 51 -10.82 8.85 4.22
C ASP A 51 -11.82 10.01 4.30
N ALA A 52 -13.14 9.76 4.21
CA ALA A 52 -14.19 10.79 4.33
C ALA A 52 -14.06 11.60 5.63
N LYS A 53 -13.75 10.94 6.75
CA LYS A 53 -13.56 11.59 8.07
C LYS A 53 -12.39 12.59 8.12
N TYR A 54 -11.46 12.51 7.17
CA TYR A 54 -10.33 13.43 7.04
C TYR A 54 -10.55 14.51 5.97
N THR A 55 -11.72 14.52 5.34
CA THR A 55 -12.06 15.52 4.34
C THR A 55 -12.36 16.85 5.02
N THR A 56 -11.66 17.90 4.63
CA THR A 56 -11.85 19.25 5.16
C THR A 56 -12.31 20.20 4.07
N ASN A 57 -13.27 21.07 4.40
CA ASN A 57 -13.70 22.14 3.52
C ASN A 57 -13.15 23.47 4.06
N VAL A 58 -12.34 24.16 3.25
CA VAL A 58 -11.77 25.47 3.58
C VAL A 58 -12.06 26.40 2.42
N ASN A 59 -12.75 27.51 2.69
CA ASN A 59 -13.11 28.52 1.68
C ASN A 59 -13.79 27.92 0.42
N GLY A 60 -14.73 26.99 0.62
CA GLY A 60 -15.43 26.31 -0.48
C GLY A 60 -14.60 25.26 -1.24
N LYS A 61 -13.34 25.05 -0.86
CA LYS A 61 -12.48 24.02 -1.44
C LYS A 61 -12.41 22.79 -0.54
N THR A 62 -12.73 21.63 -1.12
CA THR A 62 -12.62 20.33 -0.47
C THR A 62 -11.20 19.78 -0.61
N TYR A 63 -10.60 19.39 0.50
CA TYR A 63 -9.31 18.70 0.55
C TYR A 63 -9.52 17.27 1.02
N LYS A 64 -9.08 16.31 0.21
CA LYS A 64 -9.13 14.87 0.51
C LYS A 64 -7.72 14.33 0.70
N ARG A 65 -7.56 13.29 1.51
CA ARG A 65 -6.30 12.54 1.56
C ARG A 65 -6.06 11.83 0.24
N ARG A 66 -4.78 11.63 -0.11
CA ARG A 66 -4.40 10.82 -1.26
C ARG A 66 -4.62 9.34 -0.90
N PRO A 67 -5.00 8.48 -1.88
CA PRO A 67 -5.03 7.04 -1.68
C PRO A 67 -3.72 6.53 -1.07
N PHE A 68 -3.83 5.67 -0.05
CA PHE A 68 -2.70 5.08 0.65
C PHE A 68 -1.74 6.10 1.32
N TRP A 69 -2.22 7.29 1.69
CA TRP A 69 -1.43 8.36 2.34
C TRP A 69 -0.58 7.87 3.53
N PHE A 70 -1.04 6.86 4.26
CA PHE A 70 -0.38 6.29 5.42
C PHE A 70 0.96 5.60 5.10
N LEU A 71 1.19 5.22 3.84
CA LEU A 71 2.46 4.62 3.39
C LEU A 71 3.58 5.64 3.19
N GLN A 72 3.31 6.94 3.37
CA GLN A 72 4.27 8.02 3.10
C GLN A 72 5.62 7.83 3.80
N ASN A 73 5.64 7.20 4.98
CA ASN A 73 6.86 7.06 5.79
C ASN A 73 7.63 5.76 5.53
N VAL A 74 7.06 4.82 4.78
CA VAL A 74 7.68 3.52 4.52
C VAL A 74 8.95 3.72 3.70
N ARG A 75 10.07 3.21 4.20
CA ARG A 75 11.40 3.28 3.57
C ARG A 75 11.91 1.92 3.14
N GLU A 76 11.45 0.86 3.78
CA GLU A 76 11.93 -0.49 3.55
C GLU A 76 10.79 -1.51 3.68
N ILE A 77 10.78 -2.47 2.75
CA ILE A 77 9.99 -3.69 2.82
C ILE A 77 10.96 -4.87 2.80
N SER A 78 10.93 -5.72 3.82
CA SER A 78 11.90 -6.81 3.93
C SER A 78 11.56 -8.03 3.05
N GLY A 79 10.28 -8.22 2.72
CA GLY A 79 9.76 -9.25 1.82
C GLY A 79 9.46 -8.67 0.45
N TYR A 80 8.24 -8.91 -0.04
CA TYR A 80 7.75 -8.39 -1.32
C TYR A 80 6.68 -7.29 -1.15
N LEU A 81 6.42 -6.56 -2.24
CA LEU A 81 5.26 -5.69 -2.42
C LEU A 81 4.28 -6.33 -3.40
N LEU A 82 3.06 -6.63 -2.94
CA LEU A 82 1.97 -7.13 -3.75
C LEU A 82 0.90 -6.05 -3.91
N VAL A 83 0.51 -5.79 -5.15
CA VAL A 83 -0.61 -4.90 -5.50
C VAL A 83 -1.58 -5.69 -6.37
N PHE A 84 -2.73 -6.04 -5.83
CA PHE A 84 -3.65 -7.00 -6.48
C PHE A 84 -5.13 -6.66 -6.25
N TYR A 85 -5.94 -6.51 -7.30
CA TYR A 85 -7.32 -5.99 -7.17
C TYR A 85 -7.40 -4.62 -6.48
N VAL A 86 -6.51 -3.70 -6.87
CA VAL A 86 -6.52 -2.30 -6.37
C VAL A 86 -7.03 -1.35 -7.45
N TYR A 87 -8.14 -0.66 -7.17
CA TYR A 87 -8.83 0.22 -8.11
C TYR A 87 -8.78 1.69 -7.68
N THR A 88 -7.60 2.27 -7.85
CA THR A 88 -7.35 3.72 -7.78
C THR A 88 -6.35 4.09 -8.88
N GLU A 89 -6.30 5.34 -9.33
CA GLU A 89 -5.43 5.72 -10.44
C GLU A 89 -3.93 5.74 -10.07
N THR A 90 -3.61 6.04 -8.81
CA THR A 90 -2.22 6.19 -8.36
C THR A 90 -2.01 5.58 -6.99
N VAL A 91 -0.90 4.86 -6.83
CA VAL A 91 -0.38 4.43 -5.53
C VAL A 91 1.03 5.01 -5.37
N GLU A 92 1.28 5.69 -4.25
CA GLU A 92 2.55 6.38 -3.99
C GLU A 92 3.22 5.81 -2.73
N LEU A 93 4.49 5.38 -2.83
CA LEU A 93 5.36 5.09 -1.69
C LEU A 93 6.58 6.03 -1.78
N PRO A 94 6.39 7.32 -1.46
CA PRO A 94 7.33 8.39 -1.81
C PRO A 94 8.70 8.27 -1.14
N ASN A 95 8.77 7.54 -0.03
CA ASN A 95 10.00 7.33 0.74
C ASN A 95 10.57 5.92 0.64
N LEU A 96 9.95 5.01 -0.12
CA LEU A 96 10.43 3.64 -0.25
C LEU A 96 11.77 3.63 -0.97
N LYS A 97 12.77 2.98 -0.36
CA LYS A 97 14.14 2.90 -0.88
C LYS A 97 14.52 1.50 -1.34
N ILE A 98 13.98 0.48 -0.68
CA ILE A 98 14.37 -0.91 -0.91
C ILE A 98 13.20 -1.88 -0.68
N ILE A 99 13.09 -2.85 -1.59
CA ILE A 99 12.33 -4.08 -1.42
C ILE A 99 13.34 -5.23 -1.43
N ARG A 100 13.55 -5.86 -0.28
CA ARG A 100 14.65 -6.82 -0.09
C ARG A 100 14.39 -8.22 -0.65
N GLY A 101 13.12 -8.62 -0.77
CA GLY A 101 12.77 -9.93 -1.33
C GLY A 101 13.22 -11.12 -0.50
N ARG A 102 13.31 -11.02 0.84
CA ARG A 102 13.55 -12.22 1.70
C ARG A 102 12.47 -13.30 1.50
N HIS A 103 11.28 -12.86 1.11
CA HIS A 103 10.22 -13.66 0.53
C HIS A 103 9.83 -13.02 -0.81
N LEU A 104 9.40 -13.85 -1.76
CA LEU A 104 8.99 -13.44 -3.10
C LEU A 104 7.56 -13.94 -3.36
N PHE A 105 6.76 -13.15 -4.06
CA PHE A 105 5.43 -13.58 -4.53
C PHE A 105 5.54 -14.00 -6.00
N GLU A 106 5.24 -15.27 -6.29
CA GLU A 106 5.45 -15.86 -7.63
C GLU A 106 6.87 -15.60 -8.18
N GLY A 107 7.89 -15.60 -7.31
CA GLY A 107 9.27 -15.31 -7.69
C GLY A 107 9.62 -13.83 -7.85
N ASN A 108 8.70 -12.91 -7.56
CA ASN A 108 8.91 -11.46 -7.71
C ASN A 108 8.97 -10.73 -6.36
N GLY A 109 9.84 -9.73 -6.25
CA GLY A 109 9.85 -8.80 -5.11
C GLY A 109 8.78 -7.71 -5.24
N LEU A 110 8.34 -7.41 -6.46
CA LEU A 110 7.22 -6.54 -6.76
C LEU A 110 6.28 -7.26 -7.71
N TYR A 111 5.02 -7.43 -7.31
CA TYR A 111 4.01 -8.08 -8.14
C TYR A 111 2.78 -7.19 -8.25
N ILE A 112 2.38 -6.88 -9.48
CA ILE A 112 1.26 -5.98 -9.81
C ILE A 112 0.38 -6.69 -10.84
N ASN A 113 -0.86 -7.02 -10.47
CA ASN A 113 -1.77 -7.71 -11.38
C ASN A 113 -3.23 -7.39 -11.05
N ARG A 114 -4.12 -7.40 -12.05
CA ARG A 114 -5.57 -7.16 -11.92
C ARG A 114 -5.93 -5.85 -11.19
N ASN A 115 -5.36 -4.73 -11.63
CA ASN A 115 -5.50 -3.42 -10.97
C ASN A 115 -6.06 -2.33 -11.91
N GLY A 116 -6.57 -1.25 -11.32
CA GLY A 116 -6.95 -0.01 -12.02
C GLY A 116 -5.91 1.11 -11.96
N ILE A 117 -4.69 0.80 -11.51
CA ILE A 117 -3.61 1.78 -11.31
C ILE A 117 -2.98 2.18 -12.65
N LYS A 118 -2.84 3.49 -12.86
CA LYS A 118 -2.08 4.08 -13.98
C LYS A 118 -0.64 4.37 -13.59
N TYR A 119 -0.41 4.78 -12.34
CA TYR A 119 0.91 5.14 -11.84
C TYR A 119 1.22 4.47 -10.51
N LEU A 120 2.30 3.70 -10.45
CA LEU A 120 2.93 3.28 -9.19
C LEU A 120 4.19 4.11 -8.99
N LYS A 121 4.18 5.03 -8.01
CA LYS A 121 5.26 5.99 -7.80
C LYS A 121 6.11 5.62 -6.60
N MET A 122 7.36 5.28 -6.86
CA MET A 122 8.37 4.98 -5.83
C MET A 122 9.68 5.72 -6.17
N PRO A 123 9.67 7.07 -6.18
CA PRO A 123 10.75 7.88 -6.75
C PRO A 123 12.10 7.73 -6.03
N LYS A 124 12.12 7.16 -4.82
CA LYS A 124 13.35 6.92 -4.05
C LYS A 124 13.80 5.46 -4.06
N LEU A 125 13.10 4.58 -4.78
CA LEU A 125 13.44 3.16 -4.85
C LEU A 125 14.77 3.02 -5.58
N ARG A 126 15.74 2.38 -4.93
CA ARG A 126 17.08 2.13 -5.48
C ARG A 126 17.32 0.66 -5.75
N ASN A 127 16.77 -0.20 -4.89
CA ASN A 127 17.01 -1.63 -4.92
C ASN A 127 15.67 -2.39 -4.90
N LEU A 128 15.46 -3.23 -5.91
CA LEU A 128 14.33 -4.15 -6.01
C LEU A 128 14.89 -5.56 -6.20
N ALA A 129 14.59 -6.45 -5.27
CA ALA A 129 14.90 -7.86 -5.44
C ALA A 129 14.03 -8.46 -6.57
N ALA A 130 14.68 -9.10 -7.53
CA ALA A 130 14.06 -9.91 -8.57
C ALA A 130 14.77 -11.27 -8.61
N LYS A 131 14.04 -12.34 -8.92
CA LYS A 131 14.65 -13.64 -9.23
C LYS A 131 15.22 -13.54 -10.65
N ILE A 132 16.54 -13.74 -10.77
CA ILE A 132 17.24 -13.86 -12.06
C ILE A 132 17.02 -15.27 -12.60
#